data_AF-A0A943Q4F0-F1
#
_entry.id   AF-A0A943Q4F0-F1
#
_cell.length_a   1.000
_cell.length_b   1.000
_cell.length_c   1.000
_cell.angle_alpha   90.00
_cell.angle_beta   90.00
_cell.angle_gamma   90.00
#
_symmetry.space_group_name_H-M   'P 1'
#
loop_
_entity.id
_entity.type
_entity.pdbx_description
1 polymer ?
#
loop_
_entity_poly.entity_id
_entity_poly.type
_entity_poly.pdbx_seq_one_letter_code
_entity_poly.pdbx_strand_id
1 'polypeptide(L)'
;MTESNNEGYALKKSIIRKWIYEYGYTQKMIACALHITKQEFNERLEKRKKFTKDEIGVLSYLMGAEWAFYSVYFPTTEDRNQTYYDIFGTQYPYHKQNYHVKKRRTNYGRKRNKHKV
;
A
#
# COMPACT_ATOMS: atom_id res chain seq x y z
N MET A 1 -1.44 33.48 6.55
CA MET A 1 -0.49 32.67 5.74
C MET A 1 -1.04 31.25 5.70
N THR A 2 -1.62 30.85 4.57
CA THR A 2 -2.22 29.51 4.39
C THR A 2 -1.13 28.51 4.00
N GLU A 3 -0.51 27.86 4.98
CA GLU A 3 0.33 26.69 4.72
C GLU A 3 -0.55 25.55 4.21
N SER A 4 -0.67 25.46 2.88
CA SER A 4 -1.22 24.31 2.17
C SER A 4 -0.20 23.16 2.23
N ASN A 5 0.06 22.66 3.44
CA ASN A 5 0.84 21.45 3.65
C ASN A 5 0.08 20.29 3.00
N ASN A 6 0.61 19.79 1.89
CA ASN A 6 0.17 18.57 1.23
C ASN A 6 0.46 17.35 2.13
N GLU A 7 -0.29 17.23 3.23
CA GLU A 7 -0.19 16.22 4.28
C GLU A 7 -0.70 14.86 3.82
N GLY A 8 0.06 14.24 2.93
CA GLY A 8 -0.29 12.94 2.38
C GLY A 8 0.91 12.22 1.81
N TYR A 9 0.78 10.91 1.68
CA TYR A 9 1.85 10.05 1.18
C TYR A 9 1.46 9.39 -0.13
N ALA A 10 2.42 9.30 -1.04
CA ALA A 10 2.25 8.50 -2.25
C ALA A 10 2.37 7.01 -1.91
N LEU A 11 1.58 6.18 -2.57
CA LEU A 11 1.58 4.74 -2.37
C LEU A 11 2.27 4.00 -3.50
N LYS A 12 2.96 2.91 -3.16
CA LYS A 12 3.60 2.00 -4.10
C LYS A 12 2.55 1.09 -4.72
N LYS A 13 2.14 1.45 -5.94
CA LYS A 13 1.22 0.68 -6.82
C LYS A 13 1.44 -0.84 -6.80
N SER A 14 2.70 -1.29 -6.89
CA SER A 14 3.02 -2.73 -6.93
C SER A 14 2.68 -3.44 -5.63
N ILE A 15 2.92 -2.81 -4.48
CA ILE A 15 2.66 -3.38 -3.15
C ILE A 15 1.16 -3.40 -2.87
N ILE A 16 0.46 -2.30 -3.14
CA ILE A 16 -1.00 -2.22 -2.99
C ILE A 16 -1.70 -3.27 -3.86
N ARG A 17 -1.34 -3.38 -5.14
CA ARG A 17 -1.94 -4.39 -6.03
C ARG A 17 -1.64 -5.81 -5.59
N LYS A 18 -0.44 -6.06 -5.06
CA LYS A 18 -0.07 -7.38 -4.52
C LYS A 18 -0.92 -7.72 -3.29
N TRP A 19 -1.02 -6.79 -2.33
CA TRP A 19 -1.84 -6.97 -1.14
C TRP A 19 -3.31 -7.20 -1.50
N ILE A 20 -3.89 -6.37 -2.38
CA ILE A 20 -5.28 -6.55 -2.86
C ILE A 20 -5.49 -7.96 -3.41
N TYR A 21 -4.55 -8.46 -4.22
CA TYR A 21 -4.64 -9.78 -4.82
C TYR A 21 -4.45 -10.92 -3.80
N GLU A 22 -3.46 -10.83 -2.92
CA GLU A 22 -3.15 -11.90 -1.93
C GLU A 22 -4.26 -12.06 -0.88
N TYR A 23 -4.97 -10.98 -0.54
CA TYR A 23 -6.01 -10.97 0.48
C TYR A 23 -7.43 -10.99 -0.09
N GLY A 24 -7.60 -11.16 -1.40
CA GLY A 24 -8.91 -11.32 -2.03
C GLY A 24 -9.77 -10.05 -2.10
N TYR A 25 -9.18 -8.87 -1.89
CA TYR A 25 -9.87 -7.59 -2.06
C TYR A 25 -10.02 -7.23 -3.54
N THR A 26 -10.93 -6.29 -3.82
CA THR A 26 -11.00 -5.65 -5.14
C THR A 26 -10.62 -4.18 -5.04
N GLN A 27 -10.08 -3.63 -6.12
CA GLN A 27 -9.81 -2.19 -6.22
C GLN A 27 -11.07 -1.35 -5.99
N LYS A 28 -12.24 -1.87 -6.37
CA LYS A 28 -13.53 -1.19 -6.13
C LYS A 28 -13.83 -1.10 -4.62
N MET A 29 -13.65 -2.19 -3.88
CA MET A 29 -13.88 -2.21 -2.42
C MET A 29 -12.96 -1.21 -1.70
N ILE A 30 -11.68 -1.17 -2.08
CA ILE A 30 -10.74 -0.21 -1.48
C ILE A 30 -11.12 1.22 -1.84
N ALA A 31 -11.47 1.50 -3.10
CA ALA A 31 -11.92 2.83 -3.51
C ALA A 31 -13.18 3.27 -2.74
N CYS A 32 -14.14 2.36 -2.55
CA CYS A 32 -15.33 2.62 -1.72
C CYS A 32 -14.98 2.93 -0.27
N ALA A 33 -14.04 2.20 0.35
CA ALA A 33 -13.59 2.48 1.71
C ALA A 33 -12.89 3.85 1.83
N LEU A 34 -12.28 4.32 0.74
CA LEU A 34 -11.63 5.62 0.66
C LEU A 34 -12.57 6.74 0.17
N HIS A 35 -13.86 6.46 -0.02
CA HIS A 35 -14.84 7.40 -0.56
C HIS A 35 -14.44 8.05 -1.91
N ILE A 36 -13.67 7.33 -2.73
CA ILE A 36 -13.26 7.75 -4.08
C ILE A 36 -13.70 6.74 -5.12
N THR A 37 -13.64 7.14 -6.40
CA THR A 37 -13.97 6.22 -7.49
C THR A 37 -12.84 5.22 -7.75
N LYS A 38 -13.18 4.05 -8.31
CA LYS A 38 -12.16 3.06 -8.75
C LYS A 38 -11.19 3.67 -9.77
N GLN A 39 -11.69 4.53 -10.67
CA GLN A 39 -10.86 5.20 -11.66
C GLN A 39 -9.87 6.15 -10.96
N GLU A 40 -10.37 6.97 -10.05
CA GLU A 40 -9.53 7.90 -9.29
C GLU A 40 -8.48 7.16 -8.47
N PHE A 41 -8.84 6.09 -7.77
CA PHE A 41 -7.89 5.27 -7.03
C PHE A 41 -6.77 4.75 -7.93
N ASN A 42 -7.12 4.21 -9.11
CA ASN A 42 -6.13 3.74 -10.08
C ASN A 42 -5.27 4.85 -10.66
N GLU A 43 -5.85 6.01 -10.97
CA GLU A 43 -5.11 7.16 -11.45
C GLU A 43 -4.15 7.70 -10.40
N ARG A 44 -4.55 7.77 -9.13
CA ARG A 44 -3.68 8.20 -8.04
C ARG A 44 -2.50 7.23 -7.87
N LEU A 45 -2.74 5.93 -7.93
CA LEU A 45 -1.67 4.92 -7.92
C LEU A 45 -0.74 5.01 -9.13
N GLU A 46 -1.26 5.31 -10.33
CA GLU A 46 -0.46 5.41 -11.57
C GLU A 46 0.40 6.67 -11.58
N LYS A 47 -0.22 7.81 -11.28
CA LYS A 47 0.41 9.14 -11.29
C LYS A 47 1.18 9.43 -9.99
N ARG A 48 1.27 8.46 -9.06
CA ARG A 48 1.87 8.59 -7.73
C ARG A 48 1.33 9.82 -6.96
N LYS A 49 0.04 10.12 -7.12
CA LYS A 49 -0.60 11.17 -6.35
C LYS A 49 -0.67 10.76 -4.88
N LYS A 50 -0.62 11.76 -4.01
CA LYS A 50 -0.69 11.58 -2.56
C LYS A 50 -2.09 11.14 -2.13
N PHE A 51 -2.12 10.28 -1.12
CA PHE A 51 -3.31 9.95 -0.34
C PHE A 51 -3.24 10.72 0.98
N THR A 52 -4.38 11.21 1.47
CA THR A 52 -4.43 11.97 2.73
C THR A 52 -4.08 11.08 3.93
N LYS A 53 -3.74 11.68 5.07
CA LYS A 53 -3.52 10.94 6.32
C LYS A 53 -4.71 10.04 6.68
N ASP A 54 -5.93 10.54 6.53
CA ASP A 54 -7.15 9.77 6.82
C ASP A 54 -7.31 8.57 5.87
N GLU A 55 -7.09 8.77 4.57
CA GLU A 55 -7.11 7.68 3.58
C GLU A 55 -6.05 6.61 3.89
N ILE A 56 -4.86 7.03 4.35
CA ILE A 56 -3.79 6.12 4.77
C ILE A 56 -4.16 5.41 6.07
N GLY A 57 -4.86 6.08 7.00
CA GLY A 57 -5.39 5.47 8.21
C GLY A 57 -6.38 4.35 7.90
N VAL A 58 -7.33 4.59 7.00
CA VAL A 58 -8.28 3.58 6.53
C VAL A 58 -7.55 2.41 5.87
N LEU A 59 -6.60 2.69 4.98
CA LEU A 59 -5.77 1.64 4.37
C LEU A 59 -5.01 0.83 5.42
N SER A 60 -4.41 1.50 6.40
CA SER A 60 -3.65 0.87 7.48
C SER A 60 -4.52 -0.03 8.34
N TYR A 61 -5.75 0.40 8.63
CA TYR A 61 -6.72 -0.41 9.34
C TYR A 61 -7.12 -1.67 8.54
N LEU A 62 -7.30 -1.55 7.22
CA LEU A 62 -7.67 -2.67 6.36
C LEU A 62 -6.54 -3.69 6.15
N MET A 63 -5.30 -3.23 5.95
CA MET A 63 -4.17 -4.09 5.59
C MET A 63 -3.28 -4.50 6.75
N GLY A 64 -3.42 -3.83 7.90
CA GLY A 64 -2.52 -3.95 9.04
C GLY A 64 -1.23 -3.13 8.87
N ALA A 65 -0.60 -2.80 10.00
CA ALA A 65 0.54 -1.90 10.06
C ALA A 65 1.72 -2.34 9.17
N GLU A 66 2.00 -3.64 9.06
CA GLU A 66 3.11 -4.17 8.25
C GLU A 66 2.92 -3.88 6.75
N TRP A 67 1.76 -4.22 6.18
CA TRP A 67 1.47 -3.94 4.77
C TRP A 67 1.35 -2.45 4.49
N ALA A 68 0.79 -1.69 5.44
CA ALA A 68 0.64 -0.25 5.35
C ALA A 68 2.00 0.42 5.22
N PHE A 69 2.91 0.07 6.12
CA PHE A 69 4.29 0.53 6.10
C PHE A 69 4.96 0.24 4.76
N TYR A 70 4.84 -0.99 4.23
CA TYR A 70 5.46 -1.32 2.95
C TYR A 70 4.82 -0.61 1.75
N SER A 71 3.54 -0.25 1.86
CA SER A 71 2.80 0.42 0.80
C SER A 71 3.17 1.90 0.65
N VAL A 72 3.62 2.55 1.73
CA VAL A 72 4.00 3.96 1.71
C VAL A 72 5.34 4.17 1.00
N TYR A 73 5.43 5.26 0.23
CA TYR A 73 6.68 5.75 -0.33
C TYR A 73 7.41 6.64 0.69
N PHE A 74 8.60 6.21 1.08
CA PHE A 74 9.50 7.01 1.92
C PHE A 74 10.54 7.69 1.02
N PRO A 75 10.85 8.98 1.25
CA PRO A 75 11.84 9.69 0.46
C PRO A 75 13.26 9.19 0.73
N THR A 76 13.58 8.83 1.97
CA THR A 76 14.89 8.30 2.35
C THR A 76 14.81 6.94 3.05
N THR A 77 15.95 6.23 3.06
CA THR A 77 16.12 4.98 3.78
C THR A 77 16.10 5.20 5.30
N GLU A 78 16.60 6.34 5.75
CA GLU A 78 16.64 6.73 7.17
C GLU A 78 15.22 6.95 7.70
N ASP A 79 14.39 7.75 7.00
CA ASP A 79 12.99 8.00 7.39
C ASP A 79 12.21 6.70 7.49
N ARG A 80 12.43 5.79 6.54
CA ARG A 80 11.83 4.45 6.56
C ARG A 80 12.26 3.67 7.80
N ASN A 81 13.56 3.61 8.09
CA ASN A 81 14.08 2.82 9.20
C ASN A 81 13.62 3.39 10.54
N GLN A 82 13.62 4.70 10.69
CA GLN A 82 13.12 5.38 11.87
C GLN A 82 11.63 5.09 12.08
N THR A 83 10.82 5.31 11.03
CA THR A 83 9.37 5.03 11.09
C THR A 83 9.10 3.56 11.42
N TYR A 84 9.91 2.62 10.92
CA TYR A 84 9.77 1.22 11.25
C TYR A 84 10.07 0.95 12.73
N TYR A 85 11.14 1.55 13.25
CA TYR A 85 11.47 1.45 14.67
C TYR A 85 10.36 2.04 15.55
N ASP A 86 9.80 3.19 15.17
CA ASP A 86 8.72 3.84 15.91
C ASP A 86 7.43 3.00 15.94
N ILE A 87 7.10 2.31 14.84
CA ILE A 87 5.88 1.48 14.74
C ILE A 87 6.06 0.09 15.37
N PHE A 88 7.22 -0.55 15.16
CA PHE A 88 7.43 -1.96 15.47
C PHE A 88 8.44 -2.20 16.61
N GLY A 89 9.04 -1.16 17.18
CA GLY A 89 9.99 -1.23 18.30
C GLY A 89 11.29 -1.96 17.99
N THR A 90 11.57 -2.23 16.70
CA THR A 90 12.70 -3.05 16.27
C THR A 90 13.36 -2.44 15.04
N GLN A 91 14.64 -2.74 14.82
CA GLN A 91 15.35 -2.24 13.64
C GLN A 91 14.81 -2.88 12.36
N TYR A 92 14.74 -2.09 11.27
CA TYR A 92 14.30 -2.59 9.98
C TYR A 92 15.24 -3.69 9.46
N PRO A 93 14.78 -4.93 9.25
CA PRO A 93 15.66 -6.02 8.85
C PRO A 93 16.20 -5.80 7.44
N TYR A 94 17.53 -5.77 7.32
CA TYR A 94 18.27 -5.49 6.07
C TYR A 94 17.81 -6.37 4.89
N HIS A 95 17.41 -7.63 5.15
CA HIS A 95 16.98 -8.58 4.12
C HIS A 95 15.51 -8.43 3.65
N LYS A 96 14.66 -7.63 4.34
CA LYS A 96 13.25 -7.45 3.95
C LYS A 96 13.02 -6.41 2.84
N GLN A 97 14.04 -5.64 2.43
CA GLN A 97 13.94 -4.68 1.31
C GLN A 97 13.38 -5.30 0.03
N ASN A 98 13.60 -6.61 -0.16
CA ASN A 98 13.16 -7.37 -1.32
C ASN A 98 12.12 -8.46 -1.03
N TYR A 99 11.62 -8.59 0.20
CA TYR A 99 10.77 -9.72 0.61
C TYR A 99 9.44 -9.74 -0.17
N HIS A 100 8.80 -8.58 -0.34
CA HIS A 100 7.58 -8.48 -1.14
C HIS A 100 7.85 -8.46 -2.65
N VAL A 101 9.09 -8.22 -3.09
CA VAL A 101 9.50 -8.16 -4.50
C VAL A 101 9.96 -9.52 -5.04
N LYS A 102 10.56 -10.39 -4.22
CA LYS A 102 11.16 -11.68 -4.63
C LYS A 102 10.20 -12.88 -4.73
N LYS A 103 8.97 -12.80 -4.22
CA LYS A 103 7.93 -13.83 -4.40
C LYS A 103 7.39 -13.91 -5.86
N ARG A 104 8.19 -13.44 -6.84
CA ARG A 104 7.82 -13.07 -8.21
C ARG A 104 8.14 -14.11 -9.29
N ARG A 105 8.53 -15.33 -8.95
CA ARG A 105 8.87 -16.32 -10.00
C ARG A 105 7.84 -17.40 -10.30
N THR A 106 6.70 -17.51 -9.59
CA THR A 106 5.86 -18.71 -9.81
C THR A 106 4.39 -18.57 -10.16
N ASN A 107 3.66 -17.45 -9.97
CA ASN A 107 2.18 -17.58 -10.08
C ASN A 107 1.37 -16.36 -10.55
N TYR A 108 1.85 -15.54 -11.49
CA TYR A 108 0.96 -14.61 -12.23
C TYR A 108 0.23 -15.30 -13.40
N GLY A 109 -0.18 -16.56 -13.21
CA GLY A 109 -0.75 -17.35 -14.28
C GLY A 109 -1.35 -18.69 -13.86
N ARG A 110 -2.12 -18.76 -12.76
CA ARG A 110 -3.13 -19.83 -12.54
C ARG A 110 -3.83 -19.62 -11.20
N LYS A 111 -5.07 -19.15 -11.26
CA LYS A 111 -6.25 -19.66 -10.50
C LYS A 111 -7.36 -18.60 -10.58
N ARG A 112 -8.12 -18.64 -11.68
CA ARG A 112 -9.57 -18.35 -11.59
C ARG A 112 -10.15 -19.52 -10.81
N ASN A 113 -10.39 -19.33 -9.51
CA ASN A 113 -11.25 -20.28 -8.80
C ASN A 113 -12.68 -20.03 -9.26
N LYS A 114 -13.12 -20.96 -10.11
CA LYS A 114 -14.50 -21.23 -10.49
C LYS A 114 -15.35 -21.27 -9.22
N HIS A 115 -16.08 -20.20 -8.92
CA HIS A 115 -17.36 -20.39 -8.25
C HIS A 115 -18.33 -20.78 -9.36
N LYS A 116 -18.59 -22.09 -9.40
CA LYS A 116 -19.69 -22.68 -10.16
C LYS A 116 -21.00 -22.04 -9.70
N VAL A 117 -21.89 -21.95 -10.68
CA VAL A 117 -23.34 -21.74 -10.62
C VAL A 117 -23.97 -22.44 -9.43
#